data_AF-A0A7S2VIV2-F1
#
_entry.id   AF-A0A7S2VIV2-F1
#
_cell.length_a   1.000
_cell.length_b   1.000
_cell.length_c   1.000
_cell.angle_alpha   90.00
_cell.angle_beta   90.00
_cell.angle_gamma   90.00
#
_symmetry.space_group_name_H-M   'P 1'
#
loop_
_entity.id
_entity.type
_entity.pdbx_description
1 polymer ?
#
loop_
_entity_poly.entity_id
_entity_poly.type
_entity_poly.pdbx_seq_one_letter_code
_entity_poly.pdbx_strand_id
1 'polypeptide(L)'
;MSMSAPRIFIYTGGRAPFVPFVVVDQSVTSISASAFERNHNLLGIHIHHFVDTIETHAFCLCSSLTIMLMLGVKNVEYSAFYACFGLSSVEFGRDLETIGESAFDQCNSLRNIKMPNVLRIGLRAFQDCAVTELDLPLGLEVVEGQAFGGCQSLTRVSMPLKGGMIQGGAFVGCSRLVRIDLIGGIHDFVSSLHLEEWRNTMKAEISRINEDLPLINVGEVDKTRVIQEWMQSVLDRAEHYKGEHYALLKEGMTILELAVWGAKIVEAEKERDDNDDDKSTAATSSVSLEENLSEKLKIDNDGDNDGDDEWRWRFRQQQRGKSLANVVIHNVLPYLMCTKLDHE
;
A
#
# COMPACT_ATOMS: atom_id res chain seq x y z
N MET A 1 -21.93 15.19 -52.17
CA MET A 1 -21.84 15.86 -50.85
C MET A 1 -20.38 15.94 -50.47
N SER A 2 -19.80 17.14 -50.53
CA SER A 2 -18.40 17.39 -50.15
C SER A 2 -18.26 17.15 -48.66
N MET A 3 -17.60 16.06 -48.25
CA MET A 3 -17.14 15.89 -46.87
C MET A 3 -16.08 16.96 -46.60
N SER A 4 -16.51 18.08 -46.02
CA SER A 4 -15.59 19.07 -45.43
C SER A 4 -14.71 18.34 -44.42
N ALA A 5 -13.39 18.46 -44.58
CA ALA A 5 -12.45 17.98 -43.57
C ALA A 5 -12.86 18.48 -42.18
N PRO A 6 -12.72 17.67 -41.12
CA PRO A 6 -13.04 18.10 -39.77
C PRO A 6 -12.21 19.34 -39.44
N ARG A 7 -12.90 20.46 -39.12
CA ARG A 7 -12.22 21.69 -38.68
C ARG A 7 -11.63 21.43 -37.29
N ILE A 8 -10.32 21.27 -37.25
CA ILE A 8 -9.55 21.20 -36.00
C ILE A 8 -9.40 22.62 -35.46
N PHE A 9 -9.73 22.83 -34.19
CA PHE A 9 -9.53 24.10 -33.51
C PHE A 9 -8.23 24.06 -32.69
N ILE A 10 -7.42 25.11 -32.80
CA ILE A 10 -6.19 25.26 -32.01
C ILE A 10 -6.53 26.09 -30.77
N TYR A 11 -6.36 25.51 -29.59
CA TYR A 11 -6.62 26.17 -28.31
C TYR A 11 -5.37 26.90 -27.81
N THR A 12 -5.48 28.21 -27.59
CA THR A 12 -4.39 29.08 -27.11
C THR A 12 -4.72 29.73 -25.75
N GLY A 13 -5.72 29.23 -25.02
CA GLY A 13 -6.18 29.78 -23.74
C GLY A 13 -7.59 30.39 -23.77
N GLY A 14 -8.19 30.56 -22.59
CA GLY A 14 -9.52 31.16 -22.41
C GLY A 14 -10.68 30.22 -22.75
N ARG A 15 -11.81 30.77 -23.23
CA ARG A 15 -13.01 30.01 -23.57
C ARG A 15 -13.02 29.59 -25.05
N ALA A 16 -13.14 28.29 -25.30
CA ALA A 16 -13.20 27.72 -26.62
C ALA A 16 -14.63 27.69 -27.20
N PRO A 17 -14.78 27.75 -28.53
CA PRO A 17 -16.06 27.57 -29.20
C PRO A 17 -16.52 26.11 -29.20
N PHE A 18 -17.79 25.87 -29.52
CA PHE A 18 -18.39 24.53 -29.64
C PHE A 18 -17.90 23.79 -30.88
N VAL A 19 -16.76 23.12 -30.75
CA VAL A 19 -16.07 22.40 -31.84
C VAL A 19 -15.84 20.92 -31.52
N PRO A 20 -15.79 20.04 -32.54
CA PRO A 20 -15.67 18.61 -32.33
C PRO A 20 -14.25 18.11 -32.03
N PHE A 21 -13.22 18.76 -32.56
CA PHE A 21 -11.83 18.36 -32.39
C PHE A 21 -10.97 19.56 -32.00
N VAL A 22 -10.19 19.39 -30.93
CA VAL A 22 -9.31 20.43 -30.40
C VAL A 22 -7.89 19.90 -30.29
N VAL A 23 -6.93 20.74 -30.68
CA VAL A 23 -5.51 20.54 -30.41
C VAL A 23 -5.05 21.70 -29.53
N VAL A 24 -4.45 21.39 -28.39
CA VAL A 24 -3.88 22.40 -27.50
C VAL A 24 -2.54 22.89 -28.08
N ASP A 25 -2.37 24.21 -28.19
CA ASP A 25 -1.12 24.81 -28.65
C ASP A 25 0.01 24.62 -27.63
N GLN A 26 1.25 24.43 -28.09
CA GLN A 26 2.40 24.15 -27.23
C GLN A 26 2.71 25.25 -26.19
N SER A 27 2.23 26.49 -26.41
CA SER A 27 2.39 27.58 -25.46
C SER A 27 1.51 27.48 -24.22
N VAL A 28 0.48 26.62 -24.26
CA VAL A 28 -0.50 26.50 -23.18
C VAL A 28 0.04 25.64 -22.05
N THR A 29 0.21 26.22 -20.87
CA THR A 29 0.67 25.50 -19.66
C THR A 29 -0.49 25.04 -18.76
N SER A 30 -1.65 25.70 -18.84
CA SER A 30 -2.86 25.30 -18.14
C SER A 30 -4.09 25.44 -19.05
N ILE A 31 -5.04 24.52 -18.91
CA ILE A 31 -6.35 24.67 -19.55
C ILE A 31 -7.20 25.52 -18.61
N SER A 32 -7.59 26.70 -19.10
CA SER A 32 -8.24 27.72 -18.29
C SER A 32 -9.59 27.24 -17.71
N ALA A 33 -9.98 27.82 -16.58
CA ALA A 33 -11.27 27.54 -15.95
C ALA A 33 -12.44 27.72 -16.94
N SER A 34 -13.37 26.78 -16.94
CA SER A 34 -14.52 26.73 -17.87
C SER A 34 -14.17 26.82 -19.37
N ALA A 35 -12.94 26.50 -19.79
CA ALA A 35 -12.50 26.64 -21.19
C ALA A 35 -13.42 25.95 -22.20
N PHE A 36 -13.88 24.74 -21.90
CA PHE A 36 -14.73 23.89 -22.74
C PHE A 36 -16.08 23.59 -22.07
N GLU A 37 -16.49 24.38 -21.08
CA GLU A 37 -17.71 24.14 -20.33
C GLU A 37 -18.94 24.00 -21.25
N ARG A 38 -19.72 22.94 -21.02
CA ARG A 38 -20.94 22.58 -21.77
C ARG A 38 -20.70 22.33 -23.26
N ASN A 39 -19.47 21.97 -23.65
CA ASN A 39 -19.18 21.66 -25.04
C ASN A 39 -19.69 20.26 -25.44
N HIS A 40 -20.99 20.19 -25.76
CA HIS A 40 -21.67 18.99 -26.23
C HIS A 40 -21.22 18.52 -27.61
N ASN A 41 -20.39 19.27 -28.33
CA ASN A 41 -19.87 18.86 -29.64
C ASN A 41 -18.49 18.24 -29.56
N LEU A 42 -17.75 18.45 -28.47
CA LEU A 42 -16.37 17.97 -28.32
C LEU A 42 -16.33 16.45 -28.30
N LEU A 43 -15.76 15.85 -29.34
CA LEU A 43 -15.58 14.40 -29.46
C LEU A 43 -14.19 13.97 -28.97
N GLY A 44 -13.18 14.81 -29.22
CA GLY A 44 -11.80 14.54 -28.83
C GLY A 44 -10.96 15.79 -28.71
N ILE A 45 -10.03 15.75 -27.76
CA ILE A 45 -9.03 16.78 -27.53
C ILE A 45 -7.65 16.13 -27.41
N HIS A 46 -6.67 16.72 -28.08
CA HIS A 46 -5.28 16.34 -27.94
C HIS A 46 -4.56 17.36 -27.05
N ILE A 47 -4.23 16.93 -25.83
CA ILE A 47 -3.50 17.70 -24.83
C ILE A 47 -2.02 17.27 -24.91
N HIS A 48 -1.11 18.23 -25.07
CA HIS A 48 0.33 17.94 -25.09
C HIS A 48 0.90 17.76 -23.67
N HIS A 49 2.11 17.24 -23.57
CA HIS A 49 2.78 16.87 -22.31
C HIS A 49 3.30 18.06 -21.48
N PHE A 50 3.09 19.31 -21.91
CA PHE A 50 3.50 20.52 -21.16
C PHE A 50 2.34 21.19 -20.42
N VAL A 51 1.13 20.63 -20.50
CA VAL A 51 -0.01 21.14 -19.73
C VAL A 51 0.08 20.58 -18.32
N ASP A 52 0.40 21.42 -17.34
CA ASP A 52 0.56 21.04 -15.94
C ASP A 52 -0.79 20.91 -15.22
N THR A 53 -1.74 21.80 -15.50
CA THR A 53 -2.99 21.91 -14.73
C THR A 53 -4.21 21.99 -15.63
N ILE A 54 -5.26 21.26 -15.25
CA ILE A 54 -6.62 21.44 -15.77
C ILE A 54 -7.42 22.17 -14.71
N GLU A 55 -7.76 23.41 -15.00
CA GLU A 55 -8.41 24.29 -14.03
C GLU A 55 -9.88 23.94 -13.81
N THR A 56 -10.43 24.56 -12.78
CA THR A 56 -11.80 24.41 -12.32
C THR A 56 -12.84 24.46 -13.46
N HIS A 57 -13.72 23.45 -13.52
CA HIS A 57 -14.79 23.31 -14.52
C HIS A 57 -14.36 23.29 -16.00
N ALA A 58 -13.07 23.11 -16.32
CA ALA A 58 -12.55 23.21 -17.69
C ALA A 58 -13.34 22.43 -18.74
N PHE A 59 -13.81 21.22 -18.44
CA PHE A 59 -14.59 20.33 -19.32
C PHE A 59 -15.95 19.96 -18.72
N CYS A 60 -16.43 20.70 -17.73
CA CYS A 60 -17.71 20.44 -17.09
C CYS A 60 -18.85 20.34 -18.13
N LEU A 61 -19.71 19.31 -18.01
CA LEU A 61 -20.83 19.03 -18.90
C LEU A 61 -20.46 18.76 -20.37
N CYS A 62 -19.23 18.30 -20.66
CA CYS A 62 -18.84 17.81 -21.99
C CYS A 62 -19.40 16.41 -22.26
N SER A 63 -20.70 16.32 -22.53
CA SER A 63 -21.42 15.04 -22.65
C SER A 63 -20.97 14.13 -23.81
N SER A 64 -20.34 14.67 -24.86
CA SER A 64 -19.94 13.92 -26.05
C SER A 64 -18.45 13.53 -26.07
N LEU A 65 -17.69 13.98 -25.07
CA LEU A 65 -16.28 13.62 -24.92
C LEU A 65 -16.20 12.15 -24.51
N THR A 66 -15.47 11.33 -25.28
CA THR A 66 -15.47 9.87 -25.08
C THR A 66 -14.18 9.32 -24.49
N ILE A 67 -13.04 9.84 -24.90
CA ILE A 67 -11.71 9.38 -24.50
C ILE A 67 -10.86 10.61 -24.22
N MET A 68 -10.05 10.53 -23.17
CA MET A 68 -9.10 11.58 -22.82
C MET A 68 -7.73 11.02 -22.46
N LEU A 69 -6.70 11.63 -23.05
CA LEU A 69 -5.29 11.33 -22.80
C LEU A 69 -4.63 12.56 -22.18
N MET A 70 -4.12 12.42 -20.96
CA MET A 70 -3.54 13.51 -20.16
C MET A 70 -2.14 13.13 -19.66
N LEU A 71 -1.18 13.05 -20.58
CA LEU A 71 0.15 12.50 -20.29
C LEU A 71 1.08 13.43 -19.47
N GLY A 72 0.85 14.75 -19.49
CA GLY A 72 1.67 15.73 -18.75
C GLY A 72 0.98 16.42 -17.60
N VAL A 73 -0.30 16.12 -17.36
CA VAL A 73 -1.12 16.82 -16.36
C VAL A 73 -0.74 16.34 -14.96
N LYS A 74 -0.39 17.30 -14.11
CA LYS A 74 -0.06 17.11 -12.70
C LYS A 74 -1.27 17.25 -11.79
N ASN A 75 -2.13 18.22 -12.09
CA ASN A 75 -3.25 18.57 -11.23
C ASN A 75 -4.55 18.67 -12.04
N VAL A 76 -5.57 17.96 -11.58
CA VAL A 76 -6.95 18.10 -12.06
C VAL A 76 -7.75 18.80 -10.97
N GLU A 77 -8.20 20.02 -11.22
CA GLU A 77 -8.89 20.82 -10.21
C GLU A 77 -10.39 20.48 -10.03
N TYR A 78 -11.05 21.26 -9.18
CA TYR A 78 -12.45 21.13 -8.81
C TYR A 78 -13.36 20.96 -10.03
N SER A 79 -14.13 19.87 -10.05
CA SER A 79 -15.18 19.62 -11.04
C SER A 79 -14.73 19.75 -12.51
N ALA A 80 -13.45 19.52 -12.80
CA ALA A 80 -12.88 19.71 -14.13
C ALA A 80 -13.61 18.93 -15.23
N PHE A 81 -14.06 17.70 -14.94
CA PHE A 81 -14.81 16.80 -15.82
C PHE A 81 -16.20 16.44 -15.28
N TYR A 82 -16.77 17.28 -14.42
CA TYR A 82 -18.10 17.05 -13.85
C TYR A 82 -19.14 16.76 -14.94
N ALA A 83 -19.92 15.70 -14.76
CA ALA A 83 -21.00 15.27 -15.63
C ALA A 83 -20.59 15.07 -17.12
N CYS A 84 -19.37 14.58 -17.36
CA CYS A 84 -18.96 14.11 -18.69
C CYS A 84 -19.53 12.71 -18.98
N PHE A 85 -20.84 12.65 -19.25
CA PHE A 85 -21.58 11.38 -19.38
C PHE A 85 -21.04 10.42 -20.44
N GLY A 86 -20.41 10.92 -21.51
CA GLY A 86 -19.83 10.12 -22.58
C GLY A 86 -18.42 9.59 -22.30
N LEU A 87 -17.75 10.10 -21.26
CA LEU A 87 -16.34 9.83 -21.00
C LEU A 87 -16.20 8.39 -20.53
N SER A 88 -15.54 7.56 -21.34
CA SER A 88 -15.48 6.11 -21.16
C SER A 88 -14.14 5.62 -20.63
N SER A 89 -13.06 6.34 -20.97
CA SER A 89 -11.69 6.00 -20.59
C SER A 89 -10.88 7.27 -20.41
N VAL A 90 -10.09 7.29 -19.33
CA VAL A 90 -9.11 8.34 -19.04
C VAL A 90 -7.76 7.68 -18.81
N GLU A 91 -6.76 8.16 -19.54
CA GLU A 91 -5.38 7.75 -19.36
C GLU A 91 -4.57 8.95 -18.84
N PHE A 92 -4.03 8.79 -17.63
CA PHE A 92 -3.21 9.79 -16.98
C PHE A 92 -1.72 9.51 -17.19
N GLY A 93 -0.95 10.58 -17.23
CA GLY A 93 0.50 10.56 -17.22
C GLY A 93 1.09 10.08 -15.89
N ARG A 94 2.41 9.93 -15.89
CA ARG A 94 3.17 9.56 -14.68
C ARG A 94 3.29 10.71 -13.68
N ASP A 95 3.08 11.93 -14.14
CA ASP A 95 3.28 13.14 -13.34
C ASP A 95 2.00 13.59 -12.61
N LEU A 96 0.90 12.84 -12.74
CA LEU A 96 -0.36 13.16 -12.05
C LEU A 96 -0.19 12.98 -10.54
N GLU A 97 -0.31 14.08 -9.80
CA GLU A 97 -0.17 14.14 -8.35
C GLU A 97 -1.52 14.22 -7.66
N THR A 98 -2.42 15.08 -8.15
CA THR A 98 -3.68 15.39 -7.45
C THR A 98 -4.92 15.36 -8.35
N ILE A 99 -6.00 14.83 -7.79
CA ILE A 99 -7.34 14.84 -8.35
C ILE A 99 -8.25 15.58 -7.36
N GLY A 100 -8.80 16.71 -7.79
CA GLY A 100 -9.61 17.61 -6.98
C GLY A 100 -11.01 17.10 -6.68
N GLU A 101 -11.72 17.84 -5.84
CA GLU A 101 -13.09 17.55 -5.46
C GLU A 101 -14.03 17.52 -6.68
N SER A 102 -14.90 16.51 -6.74
CA SER A 102 -15.86 16.25 -7.82
C SER A 102 -15.27 16.23 -9.24
N ALA A 103 -13.94 16.05 -9.39
CA ALA A 103 -13.24 16.18 -10.67
C ALA A 103 -13.87 15.36 -11.81
N PHE A 104 -14.32 14.13 -11.55
CA PHE A 104 -14.99 13.22 -12.50
C PHE A 104 -16.38 12.77 -12.00
N ASP A 105 -17.00 13.53 -11.10
CA ASP A 105 -18.34 13.20 -10.59
C ASP A 105 -19.36 13.12 -11.74
N GLN A 106 -20.26 12.12 -11.68
CA GLN A 106 -21.24 11.79 -12.72
C GLN A 106 -20.65 11.45 -14.10
N CYS A 107 -19.42 10.94 -14.16
CA CYS A 107 -18.89 10.31 -15.38
C CYS A 107 -19.43 8.87 -15.51
N ASN A 108 -20.74 8.72 -15.75
CA ASN A 108 -21.44 7.42 -15.70
C ASN A 108 -20.97 6.41 -16.76
N SER A 109 -20.23 6.82 -17.79
CA SER A 109 -19.66 5.89 -18.78
C SER A 109 -18.22 5.48 -18.47
N LEU A 110 -17.58 6.10 -17.47
CA LEU A 110 -16.16 5.94 -17.20
C LEU A 110 -15.90 4.58 -16.56
N ARG A 111 -15.32 3.67 -17.33
CA ARG A 111 -15.10 2.26 -16.92
C ARG A 111 -13.67 1.95 -16.53
N ASN A 112 -12.73 2.61 -17.20
CA ASN A 112 -11.30 2.33 -17.07
C ASN A 112 -10.58 3.59 -16.64
N ILE A 113 -9.91 3.50 -15.48
CA ILE A 113 -9.14 4.59 -14.90
C ILE A 113 -7.80 3.99 -14.47
N LYS A 114 -6.70 4.52 -15.03
CA LYS A 114 -5.34 4.11 -14.65
C LYS A 114 -4.66 5.26 -13.93
N MET A 115 -4.43 5.11 -12.62
CA MET A 115 -3.82 6.12 -11.77
C MET A 115 -2.43 5.66 -11.30
N PRO A 116 -1.36 5.93 -12.06
CA PRO A 116 -0.05 5.34 -11.77
C PRO A 116 0.63 5.90 -10.52
N ASN A 117 0.55 7.21 -10.27
CA ASN A 117 1.34 7.89 -9.22
C ASN A 117 0.53 8.94 -8.41
N VAL A 118 -0.80 8.85 -8.40
CA VAL A 118 -1.65 9.81 -7.70
C VAL A 118 -1.40 9.78 -6.19
N LEU A 119 -1.18 10.95 -5.60
CA LEU A 119 -0.97 11.12 -4.17
C LEU A 119 -2.28 11.40 -3.42
N ARG A 120 -3.20 12.14 -4.05
CA ARG A 120 -4.45 12.57 -3.41
C ARG A 120 -5.66 12.48 -4.35
N ILE A 121 -6.74 11.90 -3.83
CA ILE A 121 -8.05 11.85 -4.48
C ILE A 121 -9.06 12.61 -3.62
N GLY A 122 -9.61 13.68 -4.18
CA GLY A 122 -10.50 14.61 -3.48
C GLY A 122 -11.92 14.08 -3.24
N LEU A 123 -12.66 14.82 -2.41
CA LEU A 123 -14.06 14.53 -2.06
C LEU A 123 -14.90 14.31 -3.33
N ARG A 124 -15.66 13.21 -3.40
CA ARG A 124 -16.52 12.87 -4.56
C ARG A 124 -15.83 12.83 -5.92
N ALA A 125 -14.50 12.73 -5.99
CA ALA A 125 -13.74 12.85 -7.23
C ALA A 125 -14.23 11.93 -8.36
N PHE A 126 -14.70 10.72 -8.06
CA PHE A 126 -15.23 9.72 -8.99
C PHE A 126 -16.62 9.24 -8.58
N GLN A 127 -17.42 10.11 -7.95
CA GLN A 127 -18.78 9.76 -7.57
C GLN A 127 -19.63 9.39 -8.82
N ASP A 128 -20.49 8.37 -8.67
CA ASP A 128 -21.43 7.88 -9.69
C ASP A 128 -20.78 7.48 -11.03
N CYS A 129 -19.51 7.07 -11.00
CA CYS A 129 -18.79 6.51 -12.14
C CYS A 129 -19.10 5.01 -12.36
N ALA A 130 -18.91 4.52 -13.59
CA ALA A 130 -19.09 3.10 -13.93
C ALA A 130 -17.80 2.27 -13.89
N VAL A 131 -16.85 2.67 -13.03
CA VAL A 131 -15.59 1.96 -12.86
C VAL A 131 -15.86 0.55 -12.40
N THR A 132 -15.14 -0.42 -12.99
CA THR A 132 -15.34 -1.86 -12.73
C THR A 132 -14.24 -2.43 -11.84
N GLU A 133 -13.00 -2.08 -12.14
CA GLU A 133 -11.82 -2.41 -11.35
C GLU A 133 -11.03 -1.13 -11.08
N LEU A 134 -10.47 -1.03 -9.88
CA LEU A 134 -9.71 0.12 -9.43
C LEU A 134 -8.40 -0.32 -8.80
N ASP A 135 -7.29 0.13 -9.39
CA ASP A 135 -5.95 -0.06 -8.84
C ASP A 135 -5.46 1.27 -8.25
N LEU A 136 -5.38 1.36 -6.92
CA LEU A 136 -4.87 2.53 -6.20
C LEU A 136 -3.33 2.47 -6.11
N PRO A 137 -2.61 3.56 -6.44
CA PRO A 137 -1.15 3.52 -6.49
C PRO A 137 -0.51 3.41 -5.10
N LEU A 138 0.71 2.88 -5.05
CA LEU A 138 1.47 2.67 -3.80
C LEU A 138 1.77 3.98 -3.04
N GLY A 139 1.97 5.07 -3.80
CA GLY A 139 2.25 6.40 -3.24
C GLY A 139 1.00 7.14 -2.73
N LEU A 140 -0.19 6.56 -2.87
CA LEU A 140 -1.43 7.22 -2.48
C LEU A 140 -1.44 7.53 -0.97
N GLU A 141 -1.72 8.78 -0.63
CA GLU A 141 -1.75 9.25 0.75
C GLU A 141 -3.15 9.30 1.30
N VAL A 142 -4.09 9.86 0.53
CA VAL A 142 -5.45 10.13 0.99
C VAL A 142 -6.46 9.92 -0.14
N VAL A 143 -7.54 9.21 0.20
CA VAL A 143 -8.80 9.11 -0.54
C VAL A 143 -9.87 9.77 0.32
N GLU A 144 -10.35 10.93 -0.12
CA GLU A 144 -11.32 11.71 0.64
C GLU A 144 -12.74 11.10 0.61
N GLY A 145 -13.63 11.65 1.43
CA GLY A 145 -14.99 11.12 1.60
C GLY A 145 -15.77 11.02 0.29
N GLN A 146 -16.52 9.94 0.13
CA GLN A 146 -17.35 9.68 -1.07
C GLN A 146 -16.58 9.70 -2.40
N ALA A 147 -15.25 9.62 -2.40
CA ALA A 147 -14.44 9.69 -3.63
C ALA A 147 -14.91 8.71 -4.71
N PHE A 148 -15.35 7.50 -4.35
CA PHE A 148 -15.93 6.50 -5.24
C PHE A 148 -17.40 6.18 -4.87
N GLY A 149 -18.09 7.14 -4.26
CA GLY A 149 -19.49 6.99 -3.87
C GLY A 149 -20.37 6.67 -5.08
N GLY A 150 -21.34 5.77 -4.94
CA GLY A 150 -22.28 5.43 -6.00
C GLY A 150 -21.70 4.67 -7.20
N CYS A 151 -20.44 4.19 -7.14
CA CYS A 151 -19.85 3.36 -8.20
C CYS A 151 -20.47 1.96 -8.21
N GLN A 152 -21.68 1.83 -8.79
CA GLN A 152 -22.48 0.61 -8.76
C GLN A 152 -21.87 -0.53 -9.60
N SER A 153 -20.93 -0.24 -10.49
CA SER A 153 -20.26 -1.26 -11.31
C SER A 153 -18.94 -1.77 -10.70
N LEU A 154 -18.46 -1.16 -9.61
CA LEU A 154 -17.17 -1.47 -9.03
C LEU A 154 -17.21 -2.83 -8.33
N THR A 155 -16.42 -3.79 -8.83
CA THR A 155 -16.39 -5.17 -8.30
C THR A 155 -15.13 -5.50 -7.52
N ARG A 156 -14.01 -4.86 -7.88
CA ARG A 156 -12.68 -5.15 -7.34
C ARG A 156 -11.90 -3.87 -7.08
N VAL A 157 -11.26 -3.79 -5.92
CA VAL A 157 -10.33 -2.71 -5.57
C VAL A 157 -9.00 -3.31 -5.12
N SER A 158 -7.90 -2.81 -5.68
CA SER A 158 -6.53 -3.10 -5.27
C SER A 158 -5.94 -1.87 -4.58
N MET A 159 -5.43 -2.01 -3.35
CA MET A 159 -4.97 -0.85 -2.57
C MET A 159 -3.73 -1.12 -1.71
N PRO A 160 -2.91 -0.10 -1.40
CA PRO A 160 -1.80 -0.24 -0.46
C PRO A 160 -2.25 -0.32 0.99
N LEU A 161 -1.47 -1.03 1.81
CA LEU A 161 -1.70 -1.11 3.26
C LEU A 161 -1.13 0.13 3.97
N LYS A 162 -1.92 1.21 4.01
CA LYS A 162 -1.57 2.46 4.71
C LYS A 162 -2.74 2.94 5.57
N GLY A 163 -2.50 3.08 6.87
CA GLY A 163 -3.51 3.52 7.83
C GLY A 163 -3.99 4.95 7.55
N GLY A 164 -5.28 5.22 7.80
CA GLY A 164 -5.86 6.55 7.64
C GLY A 164 -5.98 7.08 6.20
N MET A 165 -5.57 6.29 5.19
CA MET A 165 -5.63 6.69 3.78
C MET A 165 -7.08 6.89 3.30
N ILE A 166 -8.00 6.01 3.70
CA ILE A 166 -9.40 6.05 3.26
C ILE A 166 -10.21 6.86 4.27
N GLN A 167 -10.87 7.94 3.82
CA GLN A 167 -11.78 8.72 4.64
C GLN A 167 -13.22 8.15 4.61
N GLY A 168 -14.03 8.53 5.60
CA GLY A 168 -15.40 8.02 5.77
C GLY A 168 -16.25 8.21 4.52
N GLY A 169 -16.96 7.16 4.10
CA GLY A 169 -17.86 7.22 2.96
C GLY A 169 -17.24 6.95 1.59
N ALA A 170 -15.93 6.73 1.46
CA ALA A 170 -15.23 6.64 0.17
C ALA A 170 -15.88 5.66 -0.83
N PHE A 171 -16.43 4.54 -0.37
CA PHE A 171 -17.07 3.51 -1.21
C PHE A 171 -18.57 3.33 -0.94
N VAL A 172 -19.25 4.35 -0.39
CA VAL A 172 -20.70 4.31 -0.14
C VAL A 172 -21.45 4.02 -1.43
N GLY A 173 -22.46 3.16 -1.41
CA GLY A 173 -23.26 2.85 -2.60
C GLY A 173 -22.56 1.97 -3.65
N CYS A 174 -21.33 1.50 -3.41
CA CYS A 174 -20.67 0.49 -4.23
C CYS A 174 -21.29 -0.90 -4.00
N SER A 175 -22.50 -1.11 -4.53
CA SER A 175 -23.30 -2.32 -4.28
C SER A 175 -22.63 -3.61 -4.77
N ARG A 176 -21.90 -3.56 -5.89
CA ARG A 176 -21.26 -4.73 -6.51
C ARG A 176 -19.83 -5.01 -6.04
N LEU A 177 -19.30 -4.23 -5.09
CA LEU A 177 -17.96 -4.45 -4.57
C LEU A 177 -17.94 -5.75 -3.76
N VAL A 178 -17.19 -6.74 -4.27
CA VAL A 178 -17.12 -8.11 -3.74
C VAL A 178 -15.70 -8.47 -3.32
N ARG A 179 -14.69 -7.87 -3.95
CA ARG A 179 -13.29 -8.27 -3.75
C ARG A 179 -12.38 -7.09 -3.45
N ILE A 180 -11.50 -7.27 -2.47
CA ILE A 180 -10.41 -6.35 -2.17
C ILE A 180 -9.09 -7.11 -2.19
N ASP A 181 -8.12 -6.58 -2.92
CA ASP A 181 -6.75 -7.07 -2.97
C ASP A 181 -5.80 -6.02 -2.36
N LEU A 182 -4.73 -6.46 -1.71
CA LEU A 182 -3.69 -5.58 -1.21
C LEU A 182 -2.46 -5.65 -2.10
N ILE A 183 -1.88 -4.48 -2.38
CA ILE A 183 -0.67 -4.32 -3.18
C ILE A 183 0.41 -3.59 -2.40
N GLY A 184 1.66 -3.98 -2.64
CA GLY A 184 2.81 -3.43 -1.94
C GLY A 184 2.96 -3.95 -0.52
N GLY A 185 4.14 -4.45 -0.23
CA GLY A 185 4.62 -4.52 1.14
C GLY A 185 4.19 -5.72 1.95
N ILE A 186 2.98 -6.29 1.90
CA ILE A 186 2.71 -7.46 2.75
C ILE A 186 3.68 -8.59 2.39
N HIS A 187 3.80 -8.94 1.11
CA HIS A 187 4.70 -10.03 0.75
C HIS A 187 6.19 -9.69 0.93
N ASP A 188 6.63 -8.47 0.66
CA ASP A 188 8.04 -8.08 0.81
C ASP A 188 8.43 -7.87 2.29
N PHE A 189 7.55 -7.29 3.09
CA PHE A 189 7.68 -7.09 4.54
C PHE A 189 7.56 -8.41 5.31
N VAL A 190 6.65 -9.32 4.91
CA VAL A 190 6.61 -10.70 5.47
C VAL A 190 7.89 -11.45 5.08
N SER A 191 8.33 -11.34 3.83
CA SER A 191 9.47 -12.11 3.32
C SER A 191 10.79 -11.64 3.94
N SER A 192 10.93 -10.34 4.24
CA SER A 192 12.07 -9.85 5.03
C SER A 192 12.07 -10.37 6.47
N LEU A 193 10.89 -10.63 7.05
CA LEU A 193 10.73 -11.17 8.40
C LEU A 193 10.73 -12.72 8.50
N HIS A 194 10.75 -13.47 7.40
CA HIS A 194 10.65 -14.95 7.36
C HIS A 194 9.42 -15.56 8.09
N LEU A 195 8.28 -14.86 8.18
CA LEU A 195 7.11 -15.31 8.96
C LEU A 195 6.02 -15.96 8.07
N GLU A 196 6.18 -17.24 7.73
CA GLU A 196 5.17 -18.01 6.98
C GLU A 196 3.80 -18.08 7.67
N GLU A 197 3.77 -18.17 9.00
CA GLU A 197 2.54 -18.24 9.78
C GLU A 197 1.75 -16.91 9.68
N TRP A 198 2.44 -15.77 9.83
CA TRP A 198 1.81 -14.45 9.66
C TRP A 198 1.25 -14.27 8.24
N ARG A 199 1.99 -14.71 7.20
CA ARG A 199 1.52 -14.72 5.81
C ARG A 199 0.19 -15.45 5.64
N ASN A 200 0.08 -16.61 6.26
CA ASN A 200 -1.09 -17.48 6.14
C ASN A 200 -2.28 -16.90 6.90
N THR A 201 -2.05 -16.37 8.10
CA THR A 201 -3.07 -15.65 8.89
C THR A 201 -3.62 -14.46 8.10
N MET A 202 -2.74 -13.66 7.48
CA MET A 202 -3.13 -12.52 6.65
C MET A 202 -3.96 -12.92 5.43
N LYS A 203 -3.56 -13.98 4.72
CA LYS A 203 -4.36 -14.53 3.60
C LYS A 203 -5.74 -15.01 4.06
N ALA A 204 -5.83 -15.62 5.24
CA ALA A 204 -7.09 -16.08 5.80
C ALA A 204 -8.00 -14.91 6.19
N GLU A 205 -7.46 -13.78 6.65
CA GLU A 205 -8.24 -12.57 6.94
C GLU A 205 -8.77 -11.88 5.68
N ILE A 206 -7.93 -11.74 4.65
CA ILE A 206 -8.36 -11.25 3.35
C ILE A 206 -9.50 -12.11 2.81
N SER A 207 -9.39 -13.44 2.97
CA SER A 207 -10.42 -14.38 2.53
C SER A 207 -11.73 -14.20 3.29
N ARG A 208 -11.67 -14.10 4.64
CA ARG A 208 -12.85 -13.85 5.48
C ARG A 208 -13.60 -12.57 5.08
N ILE A 209 -12.88 -11.49 4.78
CA ILE A 209 -13.51 -10.24 4.37
C ILE A 209 -14.15 -10.33 3.00
N ASN A 210 -13.50 -11.02 2.06
CA ASN A 210 -14.11 -11.26 0.75
C ASN A 210 -15.37 -12.14 0.86
N GLU A 211 -15.53 -12.93 1.92
CA GLU A 211 -16.76 -13.67 2.24
C GLU A 211 -17.83 -12.79 2.90
N ASP A 212 -17.45 -11.84 3.77
CA ASP A 212 -18.37 -10.96 4.49
C ASP A 212 -18.86 -9.77 3.64
N LEU A 213 -18.01 -9.19 2.79
CA LEU A 213 -18.31 -8.02 1.96
C LEU A 213 -19.59 -8.13 1.11
N PRO A 214 -19.87 -9.27 0.45
CA PRO A 214 -21.10 -9.46 -0.33
C PRO A 214 -22.38 -9.51 0.52
N LEU A 215 -22.27 -9.79 1.81
CA LEU A 215 -23.40 -9.98 2.72
C LEU A 215 -23.84 -8.69 3.44
N ILE A 216 -23.05 -7.62 3.35
CA ILE A 216 -23.35 -6.33 3.98
C ILE A 216 -24.51 -5.66 3.26
N ASN A 217 -25.66 -5.55 3.94
CA ASN A 217 -26.82 -4.86 3.43
C ASN A 217 -26.55 -3.34 3.42
N VAL A 218 -26.56 -2.72 2.23
CA VAL A 218 -26.06 -1.37 1.93
C VAL A 218 -26.88 -0.23 2.61
N GLY A 219 -27.87 -0.58 3.43
CA GLY A 219 -28.81 0.36 4.06
C GLY A 219 -28.34 1.01 5.37
N GLU A 220 -27.36 0.44 6.09
CA GLU A 220 -27.00 0.95 7.43
C GLU A 220 -25.51 0.84 7.80
N VAL A 221 -24.75 -0.06 7.16
CA VAL A 221 -23.30 -0.21 7.39
C VAL A 221 -22.56 0.15 6.11
N ASP A 222 -21.79 1.23 6.18
CA ASP A 222 -20.89 1.65 5.12
C ASP A 222 -19.76 0.62 4.95
N LYS A 223 -19.61 0.03 3.76
CA LYS A 223 -18.51 -0.88 3.41
C LYS A 223 -17.14 -0.25 3.75
N THR A 224 -17.05 1.07 3.69
CA THR A 224 -15.86 1.84 4.08
C THR A 224 -15.44 1.55 5.52
N ARG A 225 -16.38 1.45 6.47
CA ARG A 225 -16.09 1.20 7.89
C ARG A 225 -15.44 -0.17 8.09
N VAL A 226 -15.98 -1.20 7.45
CA VAL A 226 -15.46 -2.57 7.55
C VAL A 226 -14.04 -2.67 6.99
N ILE A 227 -13.80 -1.98 5.86
CA ILE A 227 -12.46 -1.92 5.25
C ILE A 227 -11.48 -1.19 6.17
N GLN A 228 -11.86 -0.05 6.75
CA GLN A 228 -11.03 0.70 7.69
C GLN A 228 -10.70 -0.10 8.95
N GLU A 229 -11.70 -0.74 9.57
CA GLU A 229 -11.51 -1.55 10.78
C GLU A 229 -10.57 -2.73 10.52
N TRP A 230 -10.71 -3.39 9.37
CA TRP A 230 -9.79 -4.43 8.98
C TRP A 230 -8.37 -3.92 8.74
N MET A 231 -8.21 -2.84 7.96
CA MET A 231 -6.88 -2.26 7.72
C MET A 231 -6.20 -1.89 9.02
N GLN A 232 -6.93 -1.32 9.98
CA GLN A 232 -6.39 -1.00 11.30
C GLN A 232 -5.99 -2.26 12.06
N SER A 233 -6.85 -3.29 12.10
CA SER A 233 -6.54 -4.58 12.75
C SER A 233 -5.29 -5.25 12.15
N VAL A 234 -5.10 -5.14 10.84
CA VAL A 234 -3.91 -5.61 10.13
C VAL A 234 -2.67 -4.83 10.54
N LEU A 235 -2.76 -3.50 10.59
CA LEU A 235 -1.64 -2.63 10.98
C LEU A 235 -1.23 -2.88 12.43
N ASP A 236 -2.19 -3.00 13.35
CA ASP A 236 -1.94 -3.29 14.76
C ASP A 236 -1.21 -4.63 14.92
N ARG A 237 -1.65 -5.67 14.19
CA ARG A 237 -0.94 -6.96 14.15
C ARG A 237 0.47 -6.83 13.56
N ALA A 238 0.63 -6.09 12.47
CA ALA A 238 1.94 -5.88 11.87
C ALA A 238 2.91 -5.18 12.82
N GLU A 239 2.44 -4.17 13.58
CA GLU A 239 3.22 -3.52 14.64
C GLU A 239 3.54 -4.46 15.79
N HIS A 240 2.57 -5.27 16.22
CA HIS A 240 2.78 -6.30 17.25
C HIS A 240 3.88 -7.29 16.83
N TYR A 241 3.78 -7.88 15.63
CA TYR A 241 4.80 -8.80 15.11
C TYR A 241 6.15 -8.13 14.92
N LYS A 242 6.20 -6.86 14.50
CA LYS A 242 7.45 -6.09 14.41
C LYS A 242 8.09 -5.92 15.79
N GLY A 243 7.27 -5.62 16.81
CA GLY A 243 7.71 -5.50 18.19
C GLY A 243 8.23 -6.83 18.76
N GLU A 244 7.48 -7.92 18.55
CA GLU A 244 7.90 -9.27 18.95
C GLU A 244 9.18 -9.71 18.24
N HIS A 245 9.27 -9.49 16.92
CA HIS A 245 10.46 -9.82 16.15
C HIS A 245 11.68 -9.00 16.58
N TYR A 246 11.49 -7.71 16.88
CA TYR A 246 12.55 -6.87 17.44
C TYR A 246 12.99 -7.34 18.83
N ALA A 247 12.06 -7.76 19.68
CA ALA A 247 12.38 -8.34 20.98
C ALA A 247 13.20 -9.64 20.84
N LEU A 248 12.81 -10.53 19.92
CA LEU A 248 13.56 -11.75 19.59
C LEU A 248 14.96 -11.46 19.05
N LEU A 249 15.10 -10.48 18.15
CA LEU A 249 16.41 -10.07 17.63
C LEU A 249 17.30 -9.52 18.74
N LYS A 250 16.73 -8.74 19.66
CA LYS A 250 17.44 -8.23 20.83
C LYS A 250 17.87 -9.37 21.76
N GLU A 251 16.98 -10.32 22.06
CA GLU A 251 17.32 -11.51 22.86
C GLU A 251 18.40 -12.35 22.17
N GLY A 252 18.29 -12.58 20.87
CA GLY A 252 19.28 -13.30 20.06
C GLY A 252 20.65 -12.59 20.03
N MET A 253 20.68 -11.26 19.91
CA MET A 253 21.91 -10.46 20.04
C MET A 253 22.50 -10.56 21.45
N THR A 254 21.67 -10.53 22.50
CA THR A 254 22.15 -10.64 23.88
C THR A 254 22.77 -12.03 24.13
N ILE A 255 22.13 -13.09 23.62
CA ILE A 255 22.66 -14.45 23.69
C ILE A 255 23.97 -14.58 22.91
N LEU A 256 24.07 -13.96 21.74
CA LEU A 256 25.31 -13.90 20.95
C LEU A 256 26.44 -13.17 21.68
N GLU A 257 26.15 -12.01 22.26
CA GLU A 257 27.13 -11.25 23.03
C GLU A 257 27.64 -12.08 24.23
N LEU A 258 26.75 -12.76 24.95
CA LEU A 258 27.10 -13.66 26.04
C LEU A 258 27.93 -14.87 25.57
N ALA A 259 27.59 -15.48 24.43
CA ALA A 259 28.32 -16.60 23.86
C ALA A 259 29.73 -16.19 23.40
N VAL A 260 29.87 -15.01 22.78
CA VAL A 260 31.17 -14.42 22.40
C VAL A 260 31.99 -14.08 23.64
N TRP A 261 31.36 -13.60 24.71
CA TRP A 261 32.03 -13.35 25.98
C TRP A 261 32.54 -14.65 26.63
N GLY A 262 31.72 -15.71 26.64
CA GLY A 262 32.13 -17.03 27.10
C GLY A 262 33.32 -17.59 26.31
N ALA A 263 33.30 -17.45 24.98
CA ALA A 263 34.41 -17.89 24.12
C ALA A 263 35.72 -17.14 24.43
N LYS A 264 35.66 -15.83 24.64
CA LYS A 264 36.84 -15.02 25.02
C LYS A 264 37.39 -15.38 26.40
N ILE A 265 36.54 -15.76 27.35
CA ILE A 265 36.97 -16.24 28.67
C ILE A 265 37.70 -17.58 28.52
N VAL A 266 37.15 -18.50 27.73
CA VAL A 266 37.79 -19.82 27.47
C VAL A 266 39.13 -19.66 26.74
N GLU A 267 39.26 -18.70 25.82
CA GLU A 267 40.55 -18.36 25.19
C GLU A 267 41.55 -17.78 26.20
N ALA A 268 41.11 -16.86 27.08
CA ALA A 268 41.94 -16.28 28.13
C ALA A 268 42.34 -17.29 29.22
N GLU A 269 41.51 -18.30 29.49
CA GLU A 269 41.81 -19.41 30.40
C GLU A 269 42.79 -20.40 29.76
N LYS A 270 42.69 -20.67 28.45
CA LYS A 270 43.70 -21.45 27.71
C LYS A 270 45.09 -20.78 27.73
N GLU A 271 45.15 -19.46 27.57
CA GLU A 271 46.41 -18.71 27.67
C GLU A 271 47.01 -18.72 29.10
N ARG A 272 46.19 -18.97 30.13
CA ARG A 272 46.65 -19.20 31.52
C ARG A 272 47.05 -20.65 31.79
N ASP A 273 46.34 -21.63 31.25
CA ASP A 273 46.65 -23.06 31.38
C ASP A 273 47.96 -23.44 30.66
N ASP A 274 48.37 -22.71 29.61
CA ASP A 274 49.70 -22.86 29.01
C ASP A 274 50.84 -22.36 29.93
N ASN A 275 50.52 -21.71 31.06
CA ASN A 275 51.49 -21.14 32.01
C ASN A 275 51.51 -21.79 33.41
N ASP A 276 50.54 -22.64 33.81
CA ASP A 276 50.50 -23.24 35.15
C ASP A 276 50.07 -24.73 35.17
N ASP A 277 50.84 -25.56 35.87
CA ASP A 277 50.82 -27.04 35.89
C ASP A 277 49.66 -27.69 36.70
N ASP A 278 48.54 -27.01 36.99
CA ASP A 278 47.52 -27.54 37.93
C ASP A 278 46.11 -27.76 37.32
N LYS A 279 45.93 -28.95 36.73
CA LYS A 279 44.80 -29.37 35.87
C LYS A 279 43.43 -29.62 36.54
N SER A 280 43.21 -29.26 37.81
CA SER A 280 41.98 -29.69 38.53
C SER A 280 40.87 -28.66 38.69
N THR A 281 41.08 -27.38 38.36
CA THR A 281 40.12 -26.30 38.62
C THR A 281 39.43 -25.72 37.37
N ALA A 282 40.03 -25.82 36.18
CA ALA A 282 39.48 -25.25 34.94
C ALA A 282 38.30 -26.03 34.34
N ALA A 283 38.26 -27.36 34.51
CA ALA A 283 37.14 -28.18 34.05
C ALA A 283 35.84 -27.90 34.85
N THR A 284 35.98 -27.41 36.09
CA THR A 284 34.86 -27.18 37.01
C THR A 284 34.18 -25.83 36.77
N SER A 285 34.89 -24.82 36.23
CA SER A 285 34.30 -23.51 35.93
C SER A 285 33.46 -23.55 34.64
N SER A 286 33.94 -24.21 33.59
CA SER A 286 33.25 -24.34 32.28
C SER A 286 31.95 -25.13 32.37
N VAL A 287 31.94 -26.25 33.11
CA VAL A 287 30.71 -27.04 33.38
C VAL A 287 29.71 -26.24 34.22
N SER A 288 30.18 -25.48 35.21
CA SER A 288 29.30 -24.61 36.01
C SER A 288 28.70 -23.45 35.21
N LEU A 289 29.36 -23.02 34.13
CA LEU A 289 28.88 -21.96 33.24
C LEU A 289 27.84 -22.47 32.23
N GLU A 290 28.02 -23.66 31.67
CA GLU A 290 26.98 -24.32 30.87
C GLU A 290 25.75 -24.66 31.72
N GLU A 291 25.97 -25.14 32.96
CA GLU A 291 24.88 -25.35 33.92
C GLU A 291 24.21 -24.03 34.30
N ASN A 292 24.95 -22.96 34.65
CA ASN A 292 24.37 -21.63 34.93
C ASN A 292 23.67 -20.99 33.72
N LEU A 293 24.15 -21.25 32.49
CA LEU A 293 23.47 -20.83 31.26
C LEU A 293 22.17 -21.60 31.08
N SER A 294 22.17 -22.92 31.30
CA SER A 294 20.96 -23.75 31.24
C SER A 294 19.94 -23.42 32.34
N GLU A 295 20.42 -23.02 33.51
CA GLU A 295 19.62 -22.65 34.69
C GLU A 295 19.08 -21.21 34.59
N LYS A 296 19.84 -20.26 34.00
CA LYS A 296 19.34 -18.93 33.61
C LYS A 296 18.46 -18.96 32.37
N LEU A 297 18.63 -19.96 31.52
CA LEU A 297 17.78 -20.19 30.36
C LEU A 297 16.45 -20.83 30.73
N LYS A 298 16.26 -21.35 31.97
CA LYS A 298 15.07 -22.10 32.45
C LYS A 298 14.12 -22.43 31.30
N ILE A 299 14.61 -23.37 30.50
CA ILE A 299 13.86 -24.09 29.50
C ILE A 299 12.94 -24.95 30.37
N ASP A 300 11.81 -24.39 30.79
CA ASP A 300 10.81 -25.15 31.52
C ASP A 300 10.32 -26.25 30.57
N ASN A 301 10.80 -27.47 30.82
CA ASN A 301 10.32 -28.69 30.16
C ASN A 301 8.97 -29.14 30.71
N ASP A 302 8.45 -28.47 31.74
CA ASP A 302 7.18 -28.75 32.38
C ASP A 302 6.50 -27.42 32.74
N GLY A 303 5.30 -27.17 32.23
CA GLY A 303 4.41 -26.15 32.80
C GLY A 303 3.61 -25.32 31.80
N ASP A 304 2.42 -25.83 31.53
CA ASP A 304 1.18 -25.14 31.14
C ASP A 304 1.10 -24.28 29.86
N ASN A 305 0.15 -24.75 29.05
CA ASN A 305 -0.42 -24.19 27.86
C ASN A 305 -1.27 -22.95 28.20
N ASP A 306 -0.62 -21.81 28.43
CA ASP A 306 -1.28 -20.50 28.32
C ASP A 306 -1.10 -19.98 26.89
N GLY A 307 -2.23 -19.68 26.24
CA GLY A 307 -2.33 -19.44 24.78
C GLY A 307 -1.54 -18.25 24.21
N ASP A 308 -0.79 -17.51 25.02
CA ASP A 308 0.08 -16.40 24.59
C ASP A 308 1.50 -16.85 24.15
N ASP A 309 1.94 -18.08 24.49
CA ASP A 309 3.30 -18.56 24.23
C ASP A 309 3.40 -19.65 23.14
N GLU A 310 2.29 -19.94 22.44
CA GLU A 310 2.21 -21.02 21.45
C GLU A 310 3.19 -20.80 20.28
N TRP A 311 3.35 -19.57 19.82
CA TRP A 311 4.27 -19.26 18.72
C TRP A 311 5.74 -19.34 19.16
N ARG A 312 6.07 -18.91 20.39
CA ARG A 312 7.42 -19.06 20.96
C ARG A 312 7.77 -20.53 21.06
N TRP A 313 6.84 -21.36 21.52
CA TRP A 313 7.00 -22.81 21.53
C TRP A 313 7.20 -23.37 20.11
N ARG A 314 6.39 -22.98 19.12
CA ARG A 314 6.51 -23.45 17.72
C ARG A 314 7.80 -23.00 17.05
N PHE A 315 8.24 -21.77 17.26
CA PHE A 315 9.53 -21.26 16.79
C PHE A 315 10.69 -22.04 17.43
N ARG A 316 10.62 -22.30 18.76
CA ARG A 316 11.56 -23.19 19.46
C ARG A 316 11.58 -24.61 18.87
N GLN A 317 10.45 -25.15 18.41
CA GLN A 317 10.40 -26.44 17.69
C GLN A 317 11.01 -26.36 16.29
N GLN A 318 10.85 -25.25 15.57
CA GLN A 318 11.38 -25.07 14.21
C GLN A 318 12.91 -24.85 14.16
N GLN A 319 13.48 -24.41 15.29
CA GLN A 319 14.93 -24.25 15.48
C GLN A 319 15.58 -25.43 16.23
N ARG A 320 14.79 -26.42 16.68
CA ARG A 320 15.30 -27.61 17.39
C ARG A 320 16.28 -28.38 16.50
N GLY A 321 17.50 -28.60 16.99
CA GLY A 321 18.56 -29.33 16.30
C GLY A 321 19.41 -28.51 15.32
N LYS A 322 19.18 -27.20 15.17
CA LYS A 322 20.05 -26.30 14.41
C LYS A 322 21.11 -25.71 15.34
N SER A 323 22.36 -25.58 14.86
CA SER A 323 23.41 -24.94 15.64
C SER A 323 23.08 -23.47 15.89
N LEU A 324 23.52 -22.93 17.03
CA LEU A 324 23.35 -21.51 17.39
C LEU A 324 23.83 -20.58 16.25
N ALA A 325 24.91 -20.96 15.56
CA ALA A 325 25.43 -20.27 14.39
C ALA A 325 24.44 -20.24 13.20
N ASN A 326 23.72 -21.34 12.92
CA ASN A 326 22.75 -21.39 11.83
C ASN A 326 21.49 -20.57 12.12
N VAL A 327 21.02 -20.56 13.37
CA VAL A 327 19.89 -19.71 13.80
C VAL A 327 20.24 -18.23 13.62
N VAL A 328 21.50 -17.87 13.88
CA VAL A 328 21.99 -16.49 13.78
C VAL A 328 22.26 -16.06 12.33
N ILE A 329 22.90 -16.91 11.54
CA ILE A 329 23.21 -16.61 10.13
C ILE A 329 21.93 -16.42 9.30
N HIS A 330 20.89 -17.21 9.56
CA HIS A 330 19.66 -17.15 8.78
C HIS A 330 18.63 -16.14 9.28
N ASN A 331 18.63 -15.79 10.57
CA ASN A 331 17.61 -14.89 11.13
C ASN A 331 18.13 -13.49 11.51
N VAL A 332 19.41 -13.34 11.87
CA VAL A 332 19.98 -12.07 12.37
C VAL A 332 20.82 -11.35 11.32
N LEU A 333 21.59 -12.10 10.53
CA LEU A 333 22.51 -11.56 9.51
C LEU A 333 21.82 -10.80 8.36
N PRO A 334 20.65 -11.23 7.84
CA PRO A 334 19.92 -10.45 6.83
C PRO A 334 19.48 -9.08 7.35
N TYR A 335 19.17 -8.97 8.65
CA TYR A 335 18.70 -7.73 9.27
C TYR A 335 19.86 -6.75 9.53
N LEU A 336 21.03 -7.26 9.93
CA LEU A 336 22.27 -6.47 10.05
C LEU A 336 22.80 -5.97 8.69
N MET A 337 22.51 -6.71 7.61
CA MET A 337 22.83 -6.28 6.24
C MET A 337 21.83 -5.22 5.73
N CYS A 338 20.54 -5.33 6.07
CA CYS A 338 19.53 -4.32 5.70
C CYS A 338 19.72 -2.99 6.44
N THR A 339 20.05 -3.00 7.74
CA THR A 339 20.24 -1.74 8.51
C THR A 339 21.49 -0.96 8.11
N LYS A 340 22.43 -1.57 7.37
CA LYS A 340 23.57 -0.86 6.75
C LYS A 340 23.24 -0.22 5.41
N LEU A 341 22.20 -0.67 4.70
CA LEU A 341 21.80 -0.11 3.40
C LEU A 341 20.91 1.13 3.54
N ASP A 342 20.30 1.36 4.71
CA ASP A 342 19.48 2.55 4.98
C ASP A 342 20.31 3.76 5.50
N HIS A 343 21.64 3.63 5.58
CA HIS A 343 22.55 4.66 6.11
C HIS A 343 23.74 5.05 5.22
N GLU A 344 23.71 4.73 3.92
CA GLU A 344 24.67 5.28 2.94
C GLU A 344 24.01 6.11 1.83
#